data_AF-A0A264W015-F1
#
_entry.id   AF-A0A264W015-F1
#
_cell.length_a   1.000
_cell.length_b   1.000
_cell.length_c   1.000
_cell.angle_alpha   90.00
_cell.angle_beta   90.00
_cell.angle_gamma   90.00
#
_symmetry.space_group_name_H-M   'P 1'
#
loop_
_entity.id
_entity.type
_entity.pdbx_description
1 polymer ?
#
loop_
_entity_poly.entity_id
_entity_poly.type
_entity_poly.pdbx_seq_one_letter_code
_entity_poly.pdbx_strand_id
1 'polypeptide(L)'
;MKPPYQFKTVFEDQQGLYKIQVYYQGDHDLYNQMITMADKDEAYLSYKPTPTLMKLLWRDKFFFFFEKGPNPTSKFPRWTVAELLKNEVKGVQVEDPRDIPNLERGITEHLEVFAREASKTK
;
A
#
# COMPACT_ATOMS: atom_id res chain seq x y z
N MET A 1 13.59 16.17 -9.89
CA MET A 1 14.62 15.44 -9.14
C MET A 1 14.05 14.09 -8.76
N LYS A 2 14.81 12.99 -8.88
CA LYS A 2 14.35 11.70 -8.33
C LYS A 2 14.28 11.84 -6.80
N PRO A 3 13.22 11.34 -6.14
CA PRO A 3 13.19 11.34 -4.68
C PRO A 3 14.39 10.55 -4.14
N PRO A 4 14.93 10.90 -2.96
CA PRO A 4 16.09 10.23 -2.36
C PRO A 4 15.76 8.83 -1.81
N TYR A 5 14.58 8.31 -2.13
CA TYR A 5 14.09 7.01 -1.73
C TYR A 5 13.33 6.34 -2.87
N GLN A 6 13.19 5.02 -2.79
CA GLN A 6 12.41 4.20 -3.70
C GLN A 6 11.73 3.07 -2.94
N PHE A 7 10.52 2.74 -3.37
CA PHE A 7 9.79 1.56 -2.91
C PHE A 7 9.69 0.51 -4.03
N LYS A 8 9.55 -0.74 -3.62
CA LYS A 8 9.08 -1.83 -4.48
C LYS A 8 8.18 -2.74 -3.65
N THR A 9 6.97 -2.98 -4.12
CA THR A 9 6.08 -4.00 -3.55
C THR A 9 6.09 -5.26 -4.41
N VAL A 10 6.07 -6.43 -3.76
CA VAL A 10 5.99 -7.75 -4.38
C VAL A 10 4.96 -8.59 -3.66
N PHE A 11 4.16 -9.38 -4.39
CA PHE A 11 3.29 -10.40 -3.82
C PHE A 11 3.92 -11.78 -4.04
N GLU A 12 4.28 -12.46 -2.95
CA GLU A 12 4.87 -13.80 -2.99
C GLU A 12 3.80 -14.85 -2.69
N ASP A 13 3.62 -15.82 -3.60
CA ASP A 13 2.69 -16.94 -3.37
C ASP A 13 3.20 -17.85 -2.24
N GLN A 14 2.33 -18.10 -1.27
CA GLN A 14 2.49 -19.01 -0.14
C GLN A 14 1.28 -19.94 -0.05
N GLN A 15 1.31 -21.01 -0.86
CA GLN A 15 0.35 -22.12 -0.78
C GLN A 15 -1.12 -21.66 -0.92
N GLY A 16 -1.38 -20.74 -1.85
CA GLY A 16 -2.75 -20.26 -2.14
C GLY A 16 -3.14 -18.97 -1.40
N LEU A 17 -2.24 -18.41 -0.59
CA LEU A 17 -2.30 -17.04 -0.08
C LEU A 17 -1.08 -16.26 -0.57
N TYR A 18 -1.18 -14.94 -0.64
CA TYR A 18 -0.06 -14.08 -1.02
C TYR A 18 0.50 -13.34 0.18
N LYS A 19 1.82 -13.33 0.34
CA LYS A 19 2.51 -12.47 1.29
C LYS A 19 2.89 -11.17 0.58
N ILE A 20 2.55 -10.01 1.15
CA ILE A 20 2.98 -8.72 0.62
C ILE A 20 4.38 -8.42 1.17
N GLN A 21 5.34 -8.15 0.30
CA GLN A 21 6.68 -7.71 0.64
C GLN A 21 6.93 -6.30 0.10
N VAL A 22 7.31 -5.38 0.97
CA VAL A 22 7.71 -4.01 0.68
C VAL A 22 9.21 -3.89 0.90
N TYR A 23 9.90 -3.49 -0.15
CA TYR A 23 11.31 -3.14 -0.13
C TYR A 23 11.44 -1.62 -0.18
N TYR A 24 12.24 -1.08 0.72
CA TYR A 24 12.57 0.34 0.78
C TYR A 24 14.07 0.53 0.59
N GLN A 25 14.43 1.47 -0.27
CA GLN A 25 15.79 1.95 -0.41
C GLN A 25 15.78 3.46 -0.19
N GLY A 26 16.47 3.94 0.85
CA GLY A 26 16.51 5.36 1.19
C GLY A 26 17.07 5.59 2.60
N ASP A 27 16.87 6.81 3.10
CA ASP A 27 17.27 7.21 4.45
C ASP A 27 16.51 6.41 5.54
N HIS A 28 17.23 5.93 6.54
CA HIS A 28 16.66 5.08 7.60
C HIS A 28 15.78 5.87 8.58
N ASP A 29 16.13 7.12 8.88
CA ASP A 29 15.36 7.95 9.80
C ASP A 29 14.00 8.30 9.20
N LEU A 30 13.96 8.61 7.90
CA LEU A 30 12.70 8.77 7.17
C LEU A 30 11.83 7.52 7.25
N TYR A 31 12.43 6.33 7.10
CA TYR A 31 11.69 5.07 7.17
C TYR A 31 11.05 4.85 8.54
N ASN A 32 11.81 5.07 9.61
CA ASN A 32 11.32 4.96 10.98
C ASN A 32 10.25 6.01 11.30
N GLN A 33 10.41 7.23 10.76
CA GLN A 33 9.41 8.28 10.86
C GLN A 33 8.10 7.86 10.19
N MET A 34 8.16 7.30 8.98
CA MET A 34 6.98 6.80 8.27
C MET A 34 6.26 5.73 9.08
N ILE A 35 6.98 4.75 9.63
CA ILE A 35 6.40 3.71 10.50
C ILE A 35 5.71 4.34 11.71
N THR A 36 6.40 5.28 12.38
CA THR A 36 5.88 5.95 13.57
C THR A 36 4.61 6.75 13.27
N MET A 37 4.59 7.48 12.15
CA MET A 37 3.41 8.22 11.70
C MET A 37 2.25 7.27 11.36
N ALA A 38 2.53 6.19 10.64
CA ALA A 38 1.51 5.21 10.26
C ALA A 38 0.89 4.49 11.47
N ASP A 39 1.71 4.13 12.48
CA ASP A 39 1.22 3.55 13.73
C ASP A 39 0.38 4.56 14.52
N LYS A 40 0.86 5.80 14.67
CA LYS A 40 0.20 6.85 15.47
C LYS A 40 -1.14 7.27 14.88
N ASP A 41 -1.21 7.42 13.55
CA ASP A 41 -2.42 7.84 12.86
C ASP A 41 -3.35 6.67 12.52
N GLU A 42 -2.95 5.44 12.89
CA GLU A 42 -3.64 4.20 12.52
C GLU A 42 -3.96 4.21 11.02
N ALA A 43 -2.95 4.49 10.20
CA ALA A 43 -3.13 4.68 8.76
C ALA A 43 -3.38 3.32 8.08
N TYR A 44 -4.47 3.23 7.32
CA TYR A 44 -4.79 2.08 6.49
C TYR A 44 -4.70 2.45 5.02
N LEU A 45 -4.16 1.54 4.22
CA LEU A 45 -4.24 1.59 2.76
C LEU A 45 -5.34 0.64 2.31
N SER A 46 -6.39 1.20 1.74
CA SER A 46 -7.57 0.48 1.26
C SER A 46 -7.64 0.54 -0.26
N TYR A 47 -8.20 -0.49 -0.88
CA TYR A 47 -8.48 -0.46 -2.32
C TYR A 47 -9.89 -0.93 -2.67
N LYS A 48 -10.49 -0.33 -3.69
CA LYS A 48 -11.80 -0.72 -4.21
C LYS A 48 -11.76 -0.95 -5.72
N PRO A 49 -12.53 -1.92 -6.26
CA PRO A 49 -12.69 -2.05 -7.71
C PRO A 49 -13.21 -0.76 -8.34
N THR A 50 -12.59 -0.37 -9.45
CA THR A 50 -13.01 0.78 -10.24
C THR A 50 -14.38 0.50 -10.89
N PRO A 51 -15.36 1.43 -10.82
CA PRO A 51 -16.64 1.28 -11.52
C PRO A 51 -16.43 1.12 -13.04
N THR A 52 -17.34 0.41 -13.71
CA THR A 52 -17.23 0.10 -15.16
C THR A 52 -16.95 1.32 -16.03
N LEU A 53 -17.64 2.43 -15.79
CA LEU A 53 -17.44 3.68 -16.54
C LEU A 53 -16.02 4.24 -16.36
N MET A 54 -15.46 4.13 -15.16
CA MET A 54 -14.12 4.61 -14.85
C MET A 54 -13.03 3.67 -15.37
N LYS A 55 -13.30 2.35 -15.42
CA LYS A 55 -12.42 1.37 -16.09
C LYS A 55 -12.24 1.70 -17.57
N LEU A 56 -13.29 2.18 -18.23
CA LEU A 56 -13.24 2.60 -19.64
C LEU A 56 -12.38 3.85 -19.84
N LEU A 57 -12.43 4.80 -18.91
CA LEU A 57 -11.73 6.09 -19.01
C LEU A 57 -10.25 6.01 -18.59
N TRP A 58 -9.95 5.26 -17.53
CA TRP A 58 -8.61 5.28 -16.91
C TRP A 58 -7.86 3.96 -17.00
N ARG A 59 -8.50 2.88 -17.48
CA ARG A 59 -7.93 1.52 -17.58
C ARG A 59 -7.41 0.94 -16.26
N ASP A 60 -7.57 1.64 -15.14
CA ASP A 60 -7.23 1.15 -13.82
C ASP A 60 -8.34 0.25 -13.27
N LYS A 61 -7.93 -0.90 -12.74
CA LYS A 61 -8.85 -1.87 -12.14
C LYS A 61 -9.27 -1.52 -10.72
N PHE A 62 -8.46 -0.74 -10.00
CA PHE A 62 -8.67 -0.39 -8.59
C PHE A 62 -8.39 1.07 -8.30
N PHE A 63 -9.08 1.62 -7.30
CA PHE A 63 -8.71 2.85 -6.62
C PHE A 63 -8.11 2.53 -5.27
N PHE A 64 -6.94 3.11 -5.00
CA PHE A 64 -6.29 3.10 -3.71
C PHE A 64 -6.54 4.41 -2.98
N PHE A 65 -6.64 4.36 -1.66
CA PHE A 65 -6.78 5.55 -0.83
C PHE A 65 -6.39 5.24 0.62
N PHE A 66 -5.98 6.29 1.34
CA PHE A 66 -5.69 6.19 2.76
C PHE A 66 -6.95 6.41 3.60
N GLU A 67 -7.12 5.59 4.63
CA GLU A 67 -8.15 5.73 5.65
C GLU A 67 -7.49 5.93 7.02
N LYS A 68 -8.13 6.70 7.90
CA LYS A 68 -7.69 6.88 9.29
C LYS A 68 -8.45 5.94 10.21
N GLY A 69 -7.73 5.15 10.99
CA GLY A 69 -8.28 4.29 12.02
C GLY A 69 -8.97 3.03 11.50
N PRO A 70 -9.29 2.07 12.39
CA PRO A 70 -9.99 0.87 12.02
C PRO A 70 -11.43 1.20 11.61
N ASN A 71 -11.79 0.85 10.38
CA ASN A 71 -13.15 0.82 9.88
C ASN A 71 -13.66 -0.64 9.86
N PRO A 72 -14.25 -1.15 10.95
CA PRO A 72 -14.73 -2.54 11.03
C PRO A 72 -15.88 -2.84 10.05
N THR A 73 -16.51 -1.80 9.50
CA THR A 73 -17.60 -1.94 8.51
C THR A 73 -17.13 -1.83 7.07
N SER A 74 -15.82 -1.62 6.84
CA SER A 74 -15.28 -1.53 5.49
C SER A 74 -15.47 -2.84 4.75
N LYS A 75 -16.12 -2.77 3.58
CA LYS A 75 -16.28 -3.90 2.66
C LYS A 75 -15.09 -4.09 1.73
N PHE A 76 -14.08 -3.22 1.85
CA PHE A 76 -12.93 -3.17 0.97
C PHE A 76 -11.72 -3.82 1.64
N PRO A 77 -10.88 -4.55 0.88
CA PRO A 77 -9.63 -5.01 1.41
C PRO A 77 -8.74 -3.83 1.80
N ARG A 78 -8.06 -3.97 2.93
CA ARG A 78 -7.25 -2.92 3.53
C ARG A 78 -6.12 -3.50 4.36
N TRP A 79 -5.03 -2.75 4.48
CA TRP A 79 -3.87 -3.14 5.26
C TRP A 79 -3.36 -1.96 6.06
N THR A 80 -2.84 -2.23 7.25
CA THR A 80 -2.17 -1.19 8.05
C THR A 80 -0.90 -0.77 7.30
N VAL A 81 -0.71 0.53 7.10
CA VAL A 81 0.49 1.06 6.41
C VAL A 81 1.74 0.69 7.20
N ALA A 82 1.67 0.70 8.53
CA ALA A 82 2.78 0.28 9.38
C ALA A 82 3.11 -1.21 9.20
N GLU A 83 2.11 -2.11 9.16
CA GLU A 83 2.34 -3.54 8.90
C GLU A 83 2.90 -3.79 7.50
N LEU A 84 2.46 -3.01 6.49
CA LEU A 84 3.03 -3.06 5.14
C LEU A 84 4.52 -2.71 5.17
N LEU A 85 4.90 -1.60 5.80
CA LEU A 85 6.30 -1.19 5.94
C LEU A 85 7.12 -2.20 6.77
N LYS A 86 6.54 -2.78 7.82
CA LYS A 86 7.23 -3.78 8.65
C LYS A 86 7.28 -5.18 8.00
N ASN A 87 6.64 -5.38 6.85
CA ASN A 87 6.47 -6.69 6.21
C ASN A 87 5.74 -7.73 7.09
N GLU A 88 4.78 -7.25 7.89
CA GLU A 88 4.02 -8.02 8.88
C GLU A 88 2.60 -8.37 8.41
N VAL A 89 2.19 -7.90 7.23
CA VAL A 89 0.89 -8.26 6.65
C VAL A 89 0.81 -9.77 6.44
N LYS A 90 -0.15 -10.39 7.14
CA LYS A 90 -0.40 -11.83 7.07
C LYS A 90 -1.13 -12.19 5.77
N GLY A 91 -0.97 -13.45 5.34
CA GLY A 91 -1.41 -13.98 4.04
C GLY A 91 -2.72 -13.38 3.51
N VAL A 92 -2.63 -12.78 2.32
CA VAL A 92 -3.67 -12.04 1.65
C VAL A 92 -4.30 -12.93 0.58
N GLN A 93 -5.62 -13.00 0.57
CA GLN A 93 -6.35 -13.63 -0.53
C GLN A 93 -6.51 -12.61 -1.67
N VAL A 94 -6.06 -12.99 -2.87
CA VAL A 94 -6.26 -12.23 -4.09
C VAL A 94 -7.21 -13.02 -4.97
N GLU A 95 -8.36 -12.43 -5.31
CA GLU A 95 -9.41 -13.12 -6.09
C GLU A 95 -8.96 -13.50 -7.51
N ASP A 96 -8.22 -12.61 -8.17
CA ASP A 96 -7.68 -12.80 -9.51
C ASP A 96 -6.17 -12.52 -9.52
N PRO A 97 -5.30 -13.54 -9.65
CA PRO A 97 -3.85 -13.34 -9.70
C PRO A 97 -3.37 -12.39 -10.81
N ARG A 98 -4.17 -12.17 -11.86
CA ARG A 98 -3.85 -11.19 -12.92
C ARG A 98 -3.87 -9.74 -12.43
N ASP A 99 -4.38 -9.50 -11.24
CA ASP A 99 -4.43 -8.19 -10.60
C ASP A 99 -3.19 -7.87 -9.79
N ILE A 100 -2.34 -8.86 -9.49
CA ILE A 100 -1.12 -8.70 -8.70
C ILE A 100 -0.24 -7.55 -9.21
N PRO A 101 0.09 -7.42 -10.52
CA PRO A 101 0.93 -6.32 -10.98
C PRO A 101 0.33 -4.93 -10.71
N ASN A 102 -1.00 -4.81 -10.75
CA ASN A 102 -1.68 -3.56 -10.44
C ASN A 102 -1.70 -3.29 -8.93
N LEU A 103 -1.83 -4.34 -8.11
CA LEU A 103 -1.76 -4.24 -6.66
C LEU A 103 -0.37 -3.82 -6.19
N GLU A 104 0.68 -4.47 -6.72
CA GLU A 104 2.09 -4.12 -6.47
C GLU A 104 2.37 -2.66 -6.80
N ARG A 105 1.98 -2.24 -8.02
CA ARG A 105 2.14 -0.85 -8.47
C ARG A 105 1.38 0.12 -7.58
N GLY A 106 0.10 -0.14 -7.32
CA GLY A 106 -0.75 0.77 -6.54
C GLY A 106 -0.27 0.97 -5.11
N ILE A 107 0.15 -0.12 -4.44
CA ILE A 107 0.74 -0.03 -3.09
C ILE A 107 2.05 0.77 -3.15
N THR A 108 2.93 0.46 -4.10
CA THR A 108 4.22 1.16 -4.27
C THR A 108 4.00 2.67 -4.44
N GLU A 109 3.14 3.08 -5.37
CA GLU A 109 2.83 4.49 -5.64
C GLU A 109 2.29 5.21 -4.40
N HIS A 110 1.43 4.55 -3.62
CA HIS A 110 0.86 5.15 -2.41
C HIS A 110 1.89 5.27 -1.28
N LEU A 111 2.78 4.28 -1.11
CA LEU A 111 3.89 4.36 -0.15
C LEU A 111 4.87 5.47 -0.53
N GLU A 112 5.14 5.69 -1.82
CA GLU A 112 5.94 6.83 -2.29
C GLU A 112 5.28 8.18 -1.99
N VAL A 113 3.96 8.29 -2.19
CA VAL A 113 3.20 9.49 -1.79
C VAL A 113 3.30 9.70 -0.28
N PHE A 114 3.13 8.65 0.52
CA PHE A 114 3.23 8.73 1.98
C PHE A 114 4.63 9.18 2.43
N ALA A 115 5.69 8.62 1.84
CA ALA A 115 7.08 9.01 2.11
C ALA A 115 7.34 10.48 1.78
N ARG A 116 6.78 10.97 0.67
CA ARG A 116 6.89 12.37 0.27
C ARG A 116 6.26 13.29 1.30
N GLU A 117 5.05 12.98 1.76
CA GLU A 117 4.39 13.81 2.77
C GLU A 117 5.08 13.70 4.15
N ALA A 118 5.54 12.50 4.55
CA ALA A 118 6.33 12.33 5.77
C ALA A 118 7.60 13.20 5.75
N SER A 119 8.31 13.26 4.62
CA SER A 119 9.54 14.03 4.49
C SER A 119 9.37 15.55 4.63
N LYS A 120 8.13 16.06 4.48
CA LYS A 120 7.80 17.49 4.66
C LYS A 120 7.49 17.84 6.12
N THR A 121 7.19 16.87 6.96
CA THR A 121 6.75 17.07 8.35
C THR A 121 7.93 17.19 9.32
N LYS A 122 9.04 17.83 8.90
CA LYS A 122 10.23 18.05 9.74
C LYS A 122 10.00 19.13 10.80
#